data_AF-A0A1Q5Q198-F1
#
_entry.id   AF-A0A1Q5Q198-F1
#
_cell.length_a   1.000
_cell.length_b   1.000
_cell.length_c   1.000
_cell.angle_alpha   90.00
_cell.angle_beta   90.00
_cell.angle_gamma   90.00
#
_symmetry.space_group_name_H-M   'P 1'
#
loop_
_entity.id
_entity.type
_entity.pdbx_description
1 polymer ?
#
loop_
_entity_poly.entity_id
_entity_poly.type
_entity_poly.pdbx_seq_one_letter_code
_entity_poly.pdbx_strand_id
1 'polypeptide(L)'
;MLHVGLAKHLPLTFGQTVVAPEADNPEVNVGTGSLNSERFGGIVTAFMGALQAQRVPWGTLDVRENVRFFGGNLAQWVHENYPETGTVLALEFKKTFMDEWNGIPDEEHLRALNAALRETVPATLAALDKLEAP
;
A
#
# COMPACT_ATOMS: atom_id res chain seq x y z
N MET A 1 21.68 -3.74 8.57
CA MET A 1 21.87 -4.87 9.51
C MET A 1 20.47 -5.30 9.95
N LEU A 2 19.84 -6.25 9.25
CA LEU A 2 18.48 -6.70 9.60
C LEU A 2 18.58 -7.79 10.67
N HIS A 3 18.04 -7.53 11.86
CA HIS A 3 17.87 -8.55 12.91
C HIS A 3 16.68 -9.43 12.53
N VAL A 4 16.94 -10.67 12.15
CA VAL A 4 15.90 -11.69 11.95
C VAL A 4 15.63 -12.33 13.31
N GLY A 5 14.40 -12.15 13.81
CA GLY A 5 13.90 -12.81 15.00
C GLY A 5 13.89 -14.32 14.83
N LEU A 6 14.47 -15.01 15.80
CA LEU A 6 14.70 -16.45 15.84
C LEU A 6 13.38 -17.22 15.97
N ALA A 7 12.82 -17.69 14.84
CA ALA A 7 11.78 -18.71 14.85
C ALA A 7 12.42 -20.09 15.07
N LYS A 8 11.90 -20.81 16.05
CA LYS A 8 12.41 -22.09 16.56
C LYS A 8 12.38 -23.14 15.45
N HIS A 9 13.45 -23.92 15.36
CA HIS A 9 13.71 -24.91 14.31
C HIS A 9 12.58 -25.94 14.15
N LEU A 10 11.88 -25.89 13.02
CA LEU A 10 11.33 -27.08 12.36
C LEU A 10 12.08 -27.25 11.03
N PRO A 11 12.43 -28.48 10.60
CA PRO A 11 13.11 -28.69 9.34
C PRO A 11 12.12 -28.39 8.19
N LEU A 12 12.34 -27.27 7.48
CA LEU A 12 11.62 -26.98 6.25
C LEU A 12 12.12 -27.94 5.17
N THR A 13 11.21 -28.75 4.63
CA THR A 13 11.49 -29.65 3.51
C THR A 13 11.42 -28.81 2.22
N PHE A 14 12.38 -28.97 1.31
CA PHE A 14 12.38 -28.27 0.02
C PHE A 14 11.04 -28.51 -0.71
N GLY A 15 10.33 -27.43 -1.06
CA GLY A 15 9.07 -27.47 -1.81
C GLY A 15 7.80 -27.08 -1.04
N GLN A 16 7.87 -26.72 0.24
CA GLN A 16 6.72 -26.13 0.94
C GLN A 16 6.75 -24.60 0.84
N THR A 17 5.84 -24.03 0.04
CA THR A 17 5.55 -22.60 0.06
C THR A 17 4.84 -22.29 1.39
N VAL A 18 5.54 -21.68 2.34
CA VAL A 18 4.87 -21.10 3.51
C VAL A 18 4.15 -19.85 3.01
N VAL A 19 2.85 -19.98 2.75
CA VAL A 19 2.00 -18.83 2.43
C VAL A 19 1.98 -17.95 3.67
N ALA A 20 2.44 -16.72 3.54
CA ALA A 20 2.41 -15.77 4.64
C ALA A 20 0.95 -15.55 5.08
N PRO A 21 0.68 -15.37 6.39
CA PRO A 21 -0.68 -15.15 6.87
C PRO A 21 -1.35 -14.00 6.13
N GLU A 22 -2.59 -14.22 5.68
CA GLU A 22 -3.40 -13.22 4.97
C GLU A 22 -3.66 -11.99 5.84
N ALA A 23 -3.74 -12.19 7.17
CA ALA A 23 -3.84 -11.12 8.15
C ALA A 23 -2.68 -10.10 8.06
N ASP A 24 -1.48 -10.51 7.64
CA ASP A 24 -0.29 -9.66 7.60
C ASP A 24 0.11 -9.22 6.17
N ASN A 25 -0.69 -9.58 5.15
CA ASN A 25 -0.37 -9.30 3.74
C ASN A 25 -1.62 -8.88 2.95
N PRO A 26 -2.06 -7.61 3.09
CA PRO A 26 -3.10 -7.07 2.22
C PRO A 26 -2.68 -7.10 0.75
N GLU A 27 -3.66 -7.00 -0.15
CA GLU A 27 -3.38 -6.79 -1.58
C GLU A 27 -2.71 -5.45 -1.83
N VAL A 28 -3.13 -4.40 -1.11
CA VAL A 28 -2.52 -3.07 -1.14
C VAL A 28 -2.27 -2.59 0.28
N ASN A 29 -1.00 -2.40 0.64
CA ASN A 29 -0.61 -1.74 1.88
C ASN A 29 -0.34 -0.25 1.60
N VAL A 30 -1.02 0.63 2.33
CA VAL A 30 -0.78 2.08 2.29
C VAL A 30 0.06 2.48 3.51
N GLY A 31 1.32 2.84 3.27
CA GLY A 31 2.28 3.25 4.28
C GLY A 31 2.22 4.76 4.53
N THR A 32 1.87 5.15 5.75
CA THR A 32 1.64 6.53 6.21
C THR A 32 2.28 6.82 7.56
N GLY A 33 3.18 5.97 8.05
CA GLY A 33 3.67 5.98 9.43
C GLY A 33 4.35 7.26 9.89
N SER A 34 4.90 8.06 8.97
CA SER A 34 5.50 9.39 9.28
C SER A 34 4.55 10.56 8.99
N LEU A 35 3.32 10.30 8.54
CA LEU A 35 2.38 11.33 8.11
C LEU A 35 1.75 12.05 9.31
N ASN A 36 1.59 13.37 9.20
CA ASN A 36 0.71 14.12 10.09
C ASN A 36 -0.76 13.75 9.78
N SER A 37 -1.31 12.82 10.55
CA SER A 37 -2.66 12.30 10.34
C SER A 37 -3.75 13.32 10.67
N GLU A 38 -3.51 14.27 11.57
CA GLU A 38 -4.46 15.34 11.86
C GLU A 38 -4.68 16.23 10.63
N ARG A 39 -3.60 16.55 9.92
CA ARG A 39 -3.68 17.39 8.72
C ARG A 39 -4.07 16.64 7.47
N PHE A 40 -3.43 15.49 7.22
CA PHE A 40 -3.52 14.79 5.93
C PHE A 40 -4.37 13.52 5.97
N GLY A 41 -4.90 13.11 7.14
CA GLY A 41 -5.66 11.87 7.30
C GLY A 41 -6.93 11.79 6.44
N GLY A 42 -7.53 12.95 6.12
CA GLY A 42 -8.66 13.03 5.18
C GLY A 42 -8.27 12.59 3.76
N ILE A 43 -7.04 12.89 3.31
CA ILE A 43 -6.51 12.46 2.01
C ILE A 43 -6.29 10.95 2.00
N VAL A 44 -5.70 10.40 3.07
CA VAL A 44 -5.50 8.94 3.22
C VAL A 44 -6.83 8.20 3.15
N THR A 45 -7.81 8.67 3.93
CA THR A 45 -9.15 8.09 4.00
C THR A 45 -9.83 8.12 2.64
N ALA A 46 -9.75 9.25 1.93
CA ALA A 46 -10.34 9.39 0.59
C ALA A 46 -9.68 8.47 -0.44
N PHE A 47 -8.35 8.39 -0.44
CA PHE A 47 -7.58 7.50 -1.32
C PHE A 47 -7.96 6.03 -1.08
N MET A 48 -7.88 5.57 0.17
CA MET A 48 -8.17 4.18 0.52
C MET A 48 -9.61 3.80 0.24
N GLY A 49 -10.57 4.64 0.63
CA GLY A 49 -11.98 4.40 0.38
C GLY A 49 -12.31 4.33 -1.11
N ALA A 50 -11.71 5.21 -1.93
CA ALA A 50 -11.88 5.18 -3.37
C ALA A 50 -11.32 3.90 -4.00
N LEU A 51 -10.17 3.41 -3.51
CA LEU A 51 -9.55 2.18 -4.01
C LEU A 51 -10.33 0.93 -3.58
N GLN A 52 -10.79 0.87 -2.33
CA GLN A 52 -11.62 -0.22 -1.80
C GLN A 52 -12.98 -0.32 -2.50
N ALA A 53 -13.52 0.81 -2.99
CA ALA A 53 -14.78 0.84 -3.72
C ALA A 53 -14.68 0.21 -5.13
N GLN A 54 -13.47 0.07 -5.68
CA GLN A 54 -13.28 -0.47 -7.02
C GLN A 54 -13.65 -1.95 -7.09
N ARG A 55 -14.14 -2.35 -8.26
CA ARG A 55 -14.40 -3.75 -8.61
C ARG A 55 -13.40 -4.16 -9.68
N VAL A 56 -12.57 -5.14 -9.34
CA VAL A 56 -11.62 -5.81 -10.24
C VAL A 56 -12.17 -7.19 -10.61
N PRO A 57 -11.65 -7.87 -11.64
CA PRO A 57 -12.17 -9.18 -12.07
C PRO A 57 -12.26 -10.24 -10.96
N TRP A 58 -11.42 -10.15 -9.93
CA TRP A 58 -11.40 -11.05 -8.78
C TRP A 58 -12.13 -10.53 -7.53
N GLY A 59 -12.88 -9.41 -7.63
CA GLY A 59 -13.71 -8.89 -6.55
C GLY A 59 -13.34 -7.47 -6.11
N THR A 60 -13.23 -7.26 -4.82
CA THR A 60 -12.78 -5.99 -4.21
C THR A 60 -11.36 -6.11 -3.72
N LEU A 61 -10.59 -5.02 -3.81
CA LEU A 61 -9.23 -4.98 -3.32
C LEU A 61 -9.19 -4.94 -1.78
N ASP A 62 -8.38 -5.80 -1.17
CA ASP A 62 -8.01 -5.69 0.23
C ASP A 62 -6.93 -4.60 0.42
N VAL A 63 -7.39 -3.39 0.77
CA VAL A 63 -6.54 -2.21 0.99
C VAL A 63 -6.47 -1.92 2.49
N ARG A 64 -5.28 -1.91 3.06
CA ARG A 64 -5.08 -1.66 4.50
C ARG A 64 -3.91 -0.71 4.75
N GLU A 65 -3.99 0.05 5.84
CA GLU A 65 -2.98 1.03 6.22
C GLU A 65 -1.98 0.40 7.19
N ASN A 66 -0.68 0.63 6.98
CA ASN A 66 0.39 0.33 7.95
C ASN A 66 0.37 -1.11 8.53
N VAL A 67 0.10 -2.13 7.72
CA VAL A 67 0.08 -3.54 8.20
C VAL A 67 1.51 -4.08 8.34
N ARG A 68 2.25 -4.08 7.24
CA ARG A 68 3.62 -4.61 7.18
C ARG A 68 4.64 -3.56 6.82
N PHE A 69 4.20 -2.55 6.09
CA PHE A 69 5.02 -1.45 5.61
C PHE A 69 4.40 -0.12 6.03
N PHE A 70 5.20 0.73 6.68
CA PHE A 70 4.73 1.97 7.30
C PHE A 70 5.17 3.20 6.49
N GLY A 71 5.60 3.00 5.25
CA GLY A 71 6.33 3.99 4.47
C GLY A 71 7.84 3.79 4.56
N GLY A 72 8.59 4.76 4.04
CA GLY A 72 10.04 4.66 3.95
C GLY A 72 10.72 6.02 3.95
N ASN A 73 12.04 5.99 3.74
CA ASN A 73 12.91 7.16 3.92
C ASN A 73 12.47 8.38 3.11
N LEU A 74 11.96 8.20 1.89
CA LEU A 74 11.47 9.33 1.08
C LEU A 74 10.23 9.99 1.70
N ALA A 75 9.26 9.19 2.14
CA ALA A 75 8.05 9.71 2.78
C ALA A 75 8.42 10.46 4.08
N GLN A 76 9.27 9.86 4.91
CA GLN A 76 9.79 10.49 6.12
C GLN A 76 10.51 11.82 5.80
N TRP A 77 11.45 11.81 4.85
CA TRP A 77 12.19 13.00 4.47
C TRP A 77 11.26 14.13 3.99
N VAL A 78 10.24 13.80 3.17
CA VAL A 78 9.27 14.81 2.72
C VAL A 78 8.49 15.39 3.89
N HIS A 79 7.97 14.55 4.78
CA HIS A 79 7.18 15.02 5.94
C HIS A 79 8.01 15.84 6.93
N GLU A 80 9.31 15.55 7.07
CA GLU A 80 10.22 16.33 7.91
C GLU A 80 10.59 17.70 7.30
N ASN A 81 10.75 17.76 5.97
CA ASN A 81 11.20 18.99 5.28
C ASN A 81 10.03 19.89 4.83
N TYR A 82 8.82 19.33 4.69
CA TYR A 82 7.62 20.02 4.24
C TYR A 82 6.40 19.64 5.10
N PRO A 83 6.45 19.82 6.43
CA PRO A 83 5.43 19.28 7.35
C PRO A 83 4.01 19.82 7.09
N GLU A 84 3.90 21.05 6.58
CA GLU A 84 2.61 21.72 6.35
C GLU A 84 2.05 21.55 4.94
N THR A 85 2.88 21.12 3.98
CA THR A 85 2.56 21.17 2.54
C THR A 85 2.88 19.88 1.79
N GLY A 86 3.79 19.05 2.31
CA GLY A 86 4.21 17.79 1.72
C GLY A 86 3.49 16.60 2.34
N THR A 87 2.83 15.82 1.50
CA THR A 87 2.23 14.53 1.90
C THR A 87 2.63 13.44 0.91
N VAL A 88 2.99 12.27 1.43
CA VAL A 88 3.37 11.09 0.64
C VAL A 88 2.59 9.88 1.14
N LEU A 89 1.89 9.21 0.22
CA LEU A 89 1.32 7.88 0.44
C LEU A 89 2.25 6.85 -0.19
N ALA A 90 2.85 5.99 0.62
CA ALA A 90 3.76 4.96 0.12
C ALA A 90 2.97 3.68 -0.16
N LEU A 91 2.81 3.32 -1.43
CA LEU A 91 1.97 2.19 -1.84
C LEU A 91 2.82 0.94 -2.07
N GLU A 92 2.42 -0.17 -1.45
CA GLU A 92 2.96 -1.50 -1.72
C GLU A 92 1.83 -2.40 -2.23
N PHE A 93 2.03 -2.99 -3.41
CA PHE A 93 1.11 -3.95 -4.01
C PHE A 93 1.67 -5.36 -3.84
N LYS A 94 0.84 -6.28 -3.37
CA LYS A 94 1.14 -7.71 -3.46
C LYS A 94 1.31 -8.07 -4.94
N LYS A 95 2.31 -8.88 -5.25
CA LYS A 95 2.66 -9.25 -6.63
C LYS A 95 1.75 -10.34 -7.22
N THR A 96 0.44 -10.23 -6.99
CA THR A 96 -0.56 -11.12 -7.59
C THR A 96 -0.68 -10.95 -9.10
N PHE A 97 -0.14 -9.86 -9.63
CA PHE A 97 -0.13 -9.50 -11.04
C PHE A 97 1.04 -10.10 -11.83
N MET A 98 1.86 -10.97 -11.24
CA MET A 98 2.99 -11.58 -11.95
C MET A 98 3.40 -12.92 -11.33
N ASP A 99 4.09 -13.74 -12.13
CA ASP A 99 4.87 -14.85 -11.61
C ASP A 99 6.24 -14.31 -11.13
N GLU A 100 6.49 -14.41 -9.82
CA GLU A 100 7.69 -13.88 -9.19
C GLU A 100 8.99 -14.61 -9.59
N TRP A 101 8.89 -15.85 -10.10
CA TRP A 101 10.05 -16.68 -10.42
C TRP A 101 10.59 -16.41 -11.81
N ASN A 102 9.72 -16.23 -12.78
CA ASN A 102 10.11 -15.92 -14.16
C ASN A 102 10.00 -14.42 -14.49
N GLY A 103 9.37 -13.62 -13.63
CA GLY A 103 9.23 -12.18 -13.80
C GLY A 103 8.16 -11.78 -14.82
N ILE A 104 7.34 -12.73 -15.31
CA ILE A 104 6.34 -12.47 -16.36
C ILE A 104 5.07 -11.90 -15.72
N PRO A 105 4.63 -10.70 -16.14
CA PRO A 105 3.39 -10.12 -15.64
C PRO A 105 2.14 -10.73 -16.29
N ASP A 106 1.08 -10.80 -15.51
CA ASP A 106 -0.30 -10.89 -15.98
C ASP A 106 -0.77 -9.49 -16.37
N GLU A 107 -0.78 -9.26 -17.68
CA GLU A 107 -1.14 -7.98 -18.29
C GLU A 107 -2.60 -7.56 -18.03
N GLU A 108 -3.53 -8.51 -17.88
CA GLU A 108 -4.92 -8.20 -17.57
C GLU A 108 -5.06 -7.76 -16.11
N HIS A 109 -4.39 -8.46 -15.21
CA HIS A 109 -4.32 -8.11 -13.79
C HIS A 109 -3.71 -6.71 -13.59
N LEU A 110 -2.57 -6.43 -14.25
CA LEU A 110 -1.94 -5.11 -14.20
C LEU A 110 -2.86 -4.00 -14.72
N ARG A 111 -3.58 -4.22 -15.83
CA ARG A 111 -4.54 -3.25 -16.35
C ARG A 111 -5.67 -2.99 -15.36
N ALA A 112 -6.20 -4.01 -14.70
CA ALA A 112 -7.25 -3.86 -13.71
C ALA A 112 -6.76 -3.06 -12.49
N LEU A 113 -5.56 -3.36 -11.96
CA LEU A 113 -4.96 -2.59 -10.86
C LEU A 113 -4.70 -1.14 -11.26
N ASN A 114 -4.21 -0.90 -12.48
CA ASN A 114 -3.96 0.45 -12.99
C ASN A 114 -5.25 1.26 -13.12
N ALA A 115 -6.32 0.64 -13.65
CA ALA A 115 -7.64 1.27 -13.73
C ALA A 115 -8.17 1.62 -12.34
N ALA A 116 -8.10 0.68 -11.39
CA ALA A 116 -8.54 0.91 -10.02
C ALA A 116 -7.77 2.05 -9.34
N LEU A 117 -6.44 2.12 -9.55
CA LEU A 117 -5.61 3.19 -9.00
C LEU A 117 -5.93 4.56 -9.63
N ARG A 118 -6.29 4.62 -10.91
CA ARG A 118 -6.69 5.90 -11.54
C ARG A 118 -7.96 6.48 -10.93
N GLU A 119 -8.90 5.63 -10.55
CA GLU A 119 -10.16 6.04 -9.93
C GLU A 119 -9.98 6.64 -8.52
N THR A 120 -8.81 6.52 -7.90
CA THR A 120 -8.53 7.20 -6.62
C THR A 120 -8.27 8.69 -6.81
N VAL A 121 -7.76 9.11 -7.97
CA VAL A 121 -7.29 10.48 -8.21
C VAL A 121 -8.36 11.53 -7.92
N PRO A 122 -9.61 11.42 -8.41
CA PRO A 122 -10.62 12.44 -8.16
C PRO A 122 -10.94 12.61 -6.67
N ALA A 123 -11.06 11.50 -5.92
CA ALA A 123 -11.35 11.53 -4.49
C ALA A 123 -10.18 12.10 -3.69
N THR A 124 -8.94 11.74 -4.04
CA THR A 124 -7.72 12.27 -3.42
C THR A 124 -7.58 13.78 -3.65
N LEU A 125 -7.80 14.26 -4.88
CA LEU A 125 -7.74 15.69 -5.19
C LEU A 125 -8.86 16.47 -4.49
N ALA A 126 -10.09 15.94 -4.46
CA ALA A 126 -11.19 16.57 -3.74
C ALA A 126 -10.96 16.62 -2.22
N ALA A 127 -10.18 15.69 -1.66
CA ALA A 127 -9.74 15.76 -0.26
C ALA A 127 -8.61 16.77 -0.05
N LEU A 128 -7.70 16.89 -1.02
CA LEU A 128 -6.65 17.91 -1.03
C LEU A 128 -7.23 19.32 -1.05
N ASP A 129 -8.24 19.58 -1.89
CA ASP A 129 -8.90 20.89 -2.00
C ASP A 129 -9.61 21.34 -0.72
N LYS A 130 -9.87 20.41 0.21
CA LYS A 130 -10.46 20.70 1.53
C LYS A 130 -9.44 21.05 2.59
N LEU A 131 -8.14 20.92 2.30
CA LEU A 131 -7.11 21.34 3.23
C LEU A 131 -7.13 22.86 3.35
N GLU A 132 -7.18 23.34 4.60
CA GLU A 132 -6.91 24.74 4.87
C GLU A 132 -5.46 25.08 4.46
N ALA A 133 -5.27 26.29 3.96
CA ALA A 133 -3.93 26.79 3.65
C ALA A 133 -3.05 26.77 4.93
N PRO A 134 -1.74 26.51 4.79
CA PRO A 134 -0.80 26.57 5.92
C PRO A 134 -0.84 27.90 6.69
#